data_AF-A0AB36ZUU2-F1
#
_entry.id   AF-A0AB36ZUU2-F1
#
_cell.length_a   1.000
_cell.length_b   1.000
_cell.length_c   1.000
_cell.angle_alpha   90.00
_cell.angle_beta   90.00
_cell.angle_gamma   90.00
#
_symmetry.space_group_name_H-M   'P 1'
#
loop_
_entity.id
_entity.type
_entity.pdbx_description
1 polymer ?
#
loop_
_entity_poly.entity_id
_entity_poly.type
_entity_poly.pdbx_seq_one_letter_code
_entity_poly.pdbx_strand_id
1 'polypeptide(L)'
;MKKLILLTISILIAFNGCNSEETKQKNHMNNTPFIVKCKNKNIPEFTLRYNSNPTQEQINKLCVCLWDNLVGWEKDTMIKITSGKENEVDWMEMKAFPARFGKRIEQCGGNKL
;
A
#
# COMPACT_ATOMS: atom_id res chain seq x y z
N MET A 1 59.82 -26.93 -17.44
CA MET A 1 60.15 -25.72 -18.23
C MET A 1 58.93 -25.31 -19.05
N LYS A 2 58.29 -24.20 -18.68
CA LYS A 2 57.56 -23.24 -19.54
C LYS A 2 56.93 -22.21 -18.60
N LYS A 3 57.71 -21.16 -18.31
CA LYS A 3 57.20 -19.87 -17.87
C LYS A 3 56.59 -19.22 -19.12
N LEU A 4 55.38 -18.68 -19.08
CA LEU A 4 55.05 -17.53 -19.92
C LEU A 4 53.76 -16.82 -19.47
N ILE A 5 54.00 -15.69 -18.80
CA ILE A 5 53.37 -14.37 -18.96
C ILE A 5 51.93 -14.18 -18.43
N LEU A 6 51.90 -13.52 -17.27
CA LEU A 6 50.81 -12.68 -16.76
C LEU A 6 50.35 -11.66 -17.81
N LEU A 7 49.05 -11.45 -17.93
CA LEU A 7 48.47 -10.14 -18.22
C LEU A 7 47.22 -9.96 -17.37
N THR A 8 47.45 -9.46 -16.16
CA THR A 8 46.45 -8.88 -15.27
C THR A 8 46.03 -7.53 -15.82
N ILE A 9 44.83 -7.43 -16.37
CA ILE A 9 44.21 -6.14 -16.72
C ILE A 9 43.39 -5.70 -15.50
N SER A 10 44.04 -4.99 -14.58
CA SER A 10 43.37 -4.29 -13.48
C SER A 10 42.82 -2.98 -14.01
N ILE A 11 41.50 -2.94 -14.26
CA ILE A 11 40.79 -1.70 -14.62
C ILE A 11 40.60 -0.90 -13.33
N LEU A 12 41.44 0.12 -13.14
CA LEU A 12 41.25 1.17 -12.14
C LEU A 12 40.18 2.14 -12.64
N ILE A 13 38.93 1.96 -12.20
CA ILE A 13 37.91 2.99 -12.39
C ILE A 13 38.04 4.00 -11.26
N ALA A 14 38.74 5.10 -11.55
CA ALA A 14 38.77 6.29 -10.72
C ALA A 14 37.42 7.03 -10.81
N PHE A 15 36.45 6.65 -9.98
CA PHE A 15 35.29 7.49 -9.71
C PHE A 15 35.69 8.58 -8.73
N ASN A 16 36.19 9.70 -9.28
CA ASN A 16 36.16 10.98 -8.58
C ASN A 16 34.71 11.43 -8.44
N GLY A 17 34.29 11.72 -7.21
CA GLY A 17 33.20 12.67 -6.95
C GLY A 17 31.81 12.06 -6.67
N CYS A 18 31.49 11.93 -5.39
CA CYS A 18 30.48 12.77 -4.74
C CYS A 18 30.59 12.56 -3.23
N ASN A 19 31.40 13.40 -2.58
CA ASN A 19 31.29 13.63 -1.16
C ASN A 19 30.15 14.63 -0.98
N SER A 20 28.99 14.15 -0.55
CA SER A 20 27.90 14.98 -0.06
C SER A 20 27.23 14.21 1.06
N GLU A 21 27.87 14.22 2.22
CA GLU A 21 27.18 14.08 3.49
C GLU A 21 26.34 15.34 3.71
N GLU A 22 25.23 15.47 2.97
CA GLU A 22 24.11 16.27 3.45
C GLU A 22 23.41 15.42 4.51
N THR A 23 23.80 15.62 5.76
CA THR A 23 22.99 15.28 6.93
C THR A 23 21.74 16.17 6.93
N LYS A 24 20.82 15.91 6.00
CA LYS A 24 19.42 16.29 6.18
C LYS A 24 18.93 15.51 7.39
N GLN A 25 18.87 16.23 8.50
CA GLN A 25 18.12 15.86 9.68
C GLN A 25 16.73 15.43 9.21
N LYS A 26 16.53 14.10 9.05
CA LYS A 26 15.23 13.53 8.77
C LYS A 26 14.41 13.83 10.01
N ASN A 27 13.60 14.89 9.96
CA ASN A 27 12.36 14.90 10.72
C ASN A 27 11.66 13.61 10.30
N HIS A 28 11.82 12.57 11.12
CA HIS A 28 11.10 11.33 10.98
C HIS A 28 9.67 11.63 11.42
N MET A 29 8.98 12.43 10.60
CA MET A 29 7.53 12.51 10.61
C MET A 29 7.10 11.05 10.51
N ASN A 30 6.36 10.58 11.51
CA ASN A 30 5.94 9.18 11.57
C ASN A 30 5.07 8.89 10.35
N ASN A 31 5.72 8.47 9.26
CA ASN A 31 5.13 8.19 7.96
C ASN A 31 4.44 6.81 7.97
N THR A 32 3.75 6.48 9.05
CA THR A 32 2.95 5.25 9.11
C THR A 32 1.52 5.61 8.74
N PRO A 33 0.96 5.00 7.69
CA PRO A 33 -0.43 5.25 7.33
C PRO A 33 -1.35 4.70 8.43
N PHE A 34 -2.48 5.36 8.66
CA PHE A 34 -3.46 4.90 9.64
C PHE A 34 -4.19 3.66 9.12
N ILE A 35 -4.14 2.54 9.86
CA ILE A 35 -4.84 1.29 9.50
C ILE A 35 -6.27 1.33 10.03
N VAL A 36 -7.23 1.17 9.13
CA VAL A 36 -8.66 1.08 9.45
C VAL A 36 -9.08 -0.37 9.57
N LYS A 37 -9.77 -0.68 10.67
CA LYS A 37 -10.45 -1.96 10.89
C LYS A 37 -11.93 -1.72 11.13
N CYS A 38 -12.78 -2.23 10.23
CA CYS A 38 -14.23 -2.09 10.33
C CYS A 38 -14.81 -3.20 11.22
N LYS A 39 -15.10 -2.90 12.49
CA LYS A 39 -15.56 -3.89 13.49
C LYS A 39 -16.89 -4.59 13.14
N ASN A 40 -17.78 -3.91 12.40
CA ASN A 40 -19.16 -4.35 12.20
C ASN A 40 -19.46 -4.80 10.76
N LYS A 41 -18.46 -4.85 9.87
CA LYS A 41 -18.65 -5.13 8.45
C LYS A 41 -17.50 -6.02 7.95
N ASN A 42 -17.81 -6.92 7.03
CA ASN A 42 -16.81 -7.75 6.34
C ASN A 42 -16.07 -6.88 5.30
N ILE A 43 -15.25 -5.95 5.78
CA ILE A 43 -14.41 -5.07 4.97
C ILE A 43 -12.95 -5.38 5.35
N PRO A 44 -12.07 -5.63 4.37
CA PRO A 44 -10.66 -5.92 4.64
C PRO A 44 -9.99 -4.72 5.31
N GLU A 45 -8.88 -4.97 6.00
CA GLU A 45 -8.06 -3.87 6.51
C GLU A 45 -7.56 -3.00 5.36
N PHE A 46 -7.59 -1.69 5.53
CA PHE A 46 -7.08 -0.74 4.55
C PHE A 46 -6.46 0.46 5.25
N THR A 47 -5.75 1.27 4.49
CA THR A 47 -5.03 2.44 5.01
C THR A 47 -5.67 3.74 4.59
N LEU A 48 -5.61 4.73 5.46
CA LEU A 48 -5.84 6.14 5.12
C LEU A 48 -4.51 6.83 4.82
N ARG A 49 -4.56 8.16 4.61
CA ARG A 49 -3.36 8.95 4.36
C ARG A 49 -2.42 8.91 5.56
N TYR A 50 -1.17 9.32 5.31
CA TYR A 50 -0.21 9.54 6.38
C TYR A 50 -0.73 10.61 7.33
N ASN A 51 -0.50 10.41 8.63
CA ASN A 51 -0.94 11.31 9.71
C ASN A 51 -2.47 11.45 9.86
N SER A 52 -3.27 10.60 9.20
CA SER A 52 -4.71 10.50 9.49
C SER A 52 -4.93 10.14 10.97
N ASN A 53 -5.89 10.79 11.61
CA ASN A 53 -6.23 10.56 13.01
C ASN A 53 -7.76 10.60 13.23
N PRO A 54 -8.50 9.69 12.58
CA PRO A 54 -9.95 9.68 12.68
C PRO A 54 -10.40 9.20 14.06
N THR A 55 -11.48 9.81 14.54
CA THR A 55 -12.24 9.29 15.68
C THR A 55 -12.93 7.96 15.31
N GLN A 56 -13.29 7.17 16.31
CA GLN A 56 -14.04 5.92 16.09
C GLN A 56 -15.38 6.17 15.38
N GLU A 57 -16.03 7.31 15.63
CA GLU A 57 -17.26 7.70 14.95
C GLU A 57 -17.03 7.94 13.45
N GLN A 58 -15.93 8.62 13.08
CA GLN A 58 -15.55 8.81 11.68
C GLN A 58 -15.22 7.49 10.99
N ILE A 59 -14.51 6.59 11.67
CA ILE A 59 -14.24 5.22 11.16
C ILE A 59 -15.57 4.48 10.91
N ASN A 60 -16.49 4.51 11.87
CA ASN A 60 -17.78 3.82 11.72
C ASN A 60 -18.59 4.38 10.56
N LYS A 61 -18.66 5.72 10.41
CA LYS A 61 -19.32 6.37 9.27
C LYS A 61 -18.68 5.98 7.93
N LEU A 62 -17.34 5.95 7.87
CA LEU A 62 -16.60 5.50 6.69
C LEU A 62 -16.95 4.06 6.32
N CYS A 63 -16.90 3.13 7.30
CA CYS A 63 -17.19 1.72 7.07
C CYS A 63 -18.64 1.47 6.62
N VAL A 64 -19.61 2.21 7.17
CA VAL A 64 -21.02 2.14 6.73
C VAL A 64 -21.15 2.64 5.30
N CYS A 65 -20.60 3.82 5.00
CA CYS A 65 -20.63 4.38 3.65
C CYS A 65 -19.99 3.45 2.62
N LEU A 66 -18.84 2.86 2.94
CA LEU A 66 -18.15 1.89 2.08
C LEU A 66 -19.07 0.72 1.76
N TRP A 67 -19.62 0.07 2.80
CA TRP A 67 -20.50 -1.09 2.61
C TRP A 67 -21.71 -0.75 1.72
N ASP A 68 -22.34 0.41 1.94
CA ASP A 68 -23.56 0.78 1.23
C ASP A 68 -23.29 1.14 -0.24
N ASN A 69 -22.11 1.69 -0.56
CA ASN A 69 -21.73 2.09 -1.91
C ASN A 69 -21.12 0.98 -2.79
N LEU A 70 -20.80 -0.19 -2.21
CA LEU A 70 -20.32 -1.34 -2.98
C LEU A 70 -21.49 -2.00 -3.71
N VAL A 71 -21.27 -2.29 -5.00
CA VAL A 71 -22.24 -3.00 -5.85
C VAL A 71 -22.04 -4.51 -5.78
N GLY A 72 -22.99 -5.29 -6.32
CA GLY A 72 -23.08 -6.76 -6.13
C GLY A 72 -21.75 -7.52 -6.19
N TRP A 73 -21.01 -7.41 -7.30
CA TRP A 73 -19.73 -8.10 -7.46
C TRP A 73 -18.63 -7.57 -6.53
N GLU A 74 -18.63 -6.26 -6.22
CA GLU A 74 -17.68 -5.65 -5.29
C GLU A 74 -17.91 -6.18 -3.86
N LYS A 75 -19.18 -6.34 -3.45
CA LYS A 75 -19.54 -6.95 -2.16
C LYS A 75 -19.15 -8.42 -2.09
N ASP A 76 -19.45 -9.19 -3.14
CA ASP A 76 -19.09 -10.60 -3.20
C ASP A 76 -17.57 -10.81 -3.14
N THR A 77 -16.82 -10.05 -3.96
CA THR A 77 -15.35 -10.05 -3.94
C THR A 77 -14.81 -9.74 -2.55
N MET A 78 -15.33 -8.70 -1.90
CA MET A 78 -14.90 -8.29 -0.57
C MET A 78 -15.19 -9.36 0.49
N ILE A 79 -16.37 -10.00 0.45
CA ILE A 79 -16.74 -11.09 1.37
C ILE A 79 -15.79 -12.26 1.17
N LYS A 80 -15.50 -12.65 -0.07
CA LYS A 80 -14.57 -13.74 -0.38
C LYS A 80 -13.16 -13.45 0.13
N ILE A 81 -12.63 -12.24 -0.13
CA ILE A 81 -11.32 -11.82 0.39
C ILE A 81 -11.29 -11.87 1.92
N THR A 82 -12.28 -11.26 2.58
CA THR A 82 -12.31 -11.24 4.06
C THR A 82 -12.54 -12.61 4.69
N SER A 83 -13.04 -13.58 3.93
CA SER A 83 -13.25 -14.95 4.38
C SER A 83 -12.10 -15.91 4.02
N GLY A 84 -11.01 -15.40 3.43
CA GLY A 84 -9.87 -16.23 3.00
C GLY A 84 -10.15 -17.12 1.78
N LYS A 85 -11.08 -16.67 0.92
CA LYS A 85 -11.56 -17.36 -0.29
C LYS A 85 -11.21 -16.59 -1.56
N GLU A 86 -10.06 -15.94 -1.57
CA GLU A 86 -9.58 -15.14 -2.71
C GLU A 86 -9.48 -15.96 -3.99
N ASN A 87 -9.22 -17.27 -3.88
CA ASN A 87 -9.17 -18.21 -4.99
C ASN A 87 -10.55 -18.48 -5.65
N GLU A 88 -11.66 -18.08 -5.01
CA GLU A 88 -13.03 -18.18 -5.55
C GLU A 88 -13.49 -16.87 -6.26
N VAL A 89 -12.62 -15.86 -6.34
CA VAL A 89 -12.89 -14.58 -7.02
C VAL A 89 -12.43 -14.67 -8.48
N ASP A 90 -13.24 -14.14 -9.41
CA ASP A 90 -12.82 -14.06 -10.80
C ASP A 90 -11.55 -13.20 -10.95
N TRP A 91 -10.65 -13.59 -11.85
CA TRP A 91 -9.36 -12.93 -11.98
C TRP A 91 -9.49 -11.47 -12.42
N MET A 92 -10.52 -11.12 -13.21
CA MET A 92 -10.78 -9.74 -13.61
C MET A 92 -11.30 -8.93 -12.42
N GLU A 93 -12.18 -9.51 -11.61
CA GLU A 93 -12.71 -8.88 -10.41
C GLU A 93 -11.59 -8.62 -9.39
N MET A 94 -10.73 -9.62 -9.13
CA MET A 94 -9.57 -9.48 -8.26
C MET A 94 -8.63 -8.36 -8.72
N LYS A 95 -8.42 -8.23 -10.04
CA LYS A 95 -7.60 -7.15 -10.62
C LYS A 95 -8.26 -5.78 -10.51
N ALA A 96 -9.58 -5.69 -10.70
CA ALA A 96 -10.32 -4.43 -10.73
C ALA A 96 -10.68 -3.91 -9.32
N PHE A 97 -10.85 -4.82 -8.36
CA PHE A 97 -11.37 -4.52 -7.03
C PHE A 97 -10.54 -3.48 -6.27
N PRO A 98 -9.20 -3.53 -6.20
CA PRO A 98 -8.43 -2.54 -5.43
C PRO A 98 -8.64 -1.10 -5.90
N ALA A 99 -8.66 -0.85 -7.21
CA ALA A 99 -8.88 0.49 -7.77
C ALA A 99 -10.30 0.99 -7.50
N ARG A 100 -11.30 0.10 -7.62
CA ARG A 100 -12.70 0.40 -7.31
C ARG A 100 -12.90 0.70 -5.84
N PHE A 101 -12.36 -0.15 -4.97
CA PHE A 101 -12.42 0.00 -3.52
C PHE A 101 -11.74 1.29 -3.06
N GLY A 102 -10.54 1.60 -3.59
CA GLY A 102 -9.86 2.88 -3.35
C GLY A 102 -10.72 4.09 -3.72
N LYS A 103 -11.37 4.06 -4.88
CA LYS A 103 -12.33 5.10 -5.29
C LYS A 103 -13.50 5.21 -4.32
N ARG A 104 -14.01 4.11 -3.76
CA ARG A 104 -15.07 4.15 -2.73
C ARG A 104 -14.58 4.79 -1.44
N ILE A 105 -13.35 4.52 -1.02
CA ILE A 105 -12.73 5.19 0.15
C ILE A 105 -12.72 6.70 -0.06
N GLU A 106 -12.30 7.17 -1.23
CA GLU A 106 -12.31 8.61 -1.54
C GLU A 106 -13.72 9.20 -1.58
N GLN A 107 -14.67 8.52 -2.21
CA GLN A 107 -16.07 8.95 -2.28
C GLN A 107 -16.72 9.04 -0.89
N CYS A 108 -16.37 8.13 0.01
CA CYS A 108 -16.80 8.14 1.40
C CYS A 108 -15.99 9.08 2.31
N GLY A 109 -15.08 9.88 1.74
CA GLY A 109 -14.36 10.93 2.45
C GLY A 109 -13.11 10.46 3.21
N GLY A 110 -12.62 9.25 2.96
CA GLY A 110 -11.42 8.72 3.62
C GLY A 110 -10.15 9.56 3.37
N ASN A 111 -10.11 10.35 2.30
CA ASN A 111 -9.01 11.29 2.02
C ASN A 111 -9.04 12.56 2.91
N LYS A 112 -10.13 12.80 3.64
CA LYS A 112 -10.33 13.94 4.55
C LYS A 112 -10.21 13.56 6.03
N LEU A 113 -9.87 12.29 6.30
CA LEU A 113 -9.74 11.70 7.63
C LEU A 113 -8.28 11.56 8.06
#